data_AF-D3BPQ6-F1
#
_entry.id   AF-D3BPQ6-F1
#
_cell.length_a   1.000
_cell.length_b   1.000
_cell.length_c   1.000
_cell.angle_alpha   90.00
_cell.angle_beta   90.00
_cell.angle_gamma   90.00
#
_symmetry.space_group_name_H-M   'P 1'
#
loop_
_entity.id
_entity.type
_entity.pdbx_description
1 polymer ?
#
loop_
_entity_poly.entity_id
_entity_poly.type
_entity_poly.pdbx_seq_one_letter_code
_entity_poly.pdbx_strand_id
1 'polypeptide(L)'
;MKIQSTLLIFSLLIGSIAAQIDPTCQVYKLNGAQLDKYGPIPLGGSAITFNDTNIPGGVTSFNFSSASGKMDNAGITLTITGTLIPSNGAAVPTMDVMMVFHKLQSGTPKKELTANAYVPVGPVDTSKWQYYELDSSVSQFKVHGGVADGMVVLLNTHMDMPMQVGIGASGKNVNNGASGWFNFKFMKNGVLNYTSDMVVDINVDITCQQEPSCDSGNFEPTAAQGYPLGGQAIFVSASDLSPFGGNSRFDFVDHSSLFSFYTNKTELFFSGRLAPLGKSEPLLTCNFHWKQNMDPNNHPKLEQPSSVYVPIGTIDPSLWTYYDIDVVASLCKSKDMTIKITGQKMMPMQVGKGANGKNSNYGCSVWLDYSVILPNGTVIQDPSDVFDINVDLACAAITGPAPTAAPTTPTPTTPTPTTPAPTTPTPSNPSSTTGIHSLKSMKFKIGSTSSSPINTASSTCGQLTEYTSTGSGKFTIN
;
A
#
# COMPACT_ATOMS: atom_id res chain seq x y z
N MET A 1 3.89 34.45 -43.96
CA MET A 1 4.22 34.70 -42.54
C MET A 1 3.04 34.52 -41.56
N LYS A 2 1.75 34.61 -41.97
CA LYS A 2 0.60 34.47 -41.04
C LYS A 2 0.28 33.03 -40.56
N ILE A 3 0.72 31.99 -41.27
CA ILE A 3 0.41 30.58 -40.94
C ILE A 3 1.28 30.03 -39.79
N GLN A 4 2.51 30.55 -39.61
CA GLN A 4 3.39 30.11 -38.53
C GLN A 4 2.96 30.62 -37.15
N SER A 5 2.32 31.79 -37.05
CA SER A 5 1.79 32.29 -35.77
C SER A 5 0.57 31.48 -35.28
N THR A 6 -0.28 30.98 -36.17
CA THR A 6 -1.46 30.20 -35.78
C THR A 6 -1.09 28.81 -35.25
N LEU A 7 -0.08 28.16 -35.85
CA LEU A 7 0.45 26.87 -35.39
C LEU A 7 1.18 26.97 -34.03
N LEU A 8 1.83 28.10 -33.74
CA LEU A 8 2.44 28.36 -32.43
C LEU A 8 1.38 28.55 -31.33
N ILE A 9 0.29 29.26 -31.64
CA ILE A 9 -0.83 29.44 -30.69
C ILE A 9 -1.55 28.10 -30.45
N PHE A 10 -1.74 27.27 -31.47
CA PHE A 10 -2.35 25.95 -31.31
C PHE A 10 -1.48 24.95 -30.54
N SER A 11 -0.15 24.98 -30.73
CA SER A 11 0.78 24.14 -29.96
C SER A 11 0.91 24.61 -28.49
N LEU A 12 0.78 25.91 -28.22
CA LEU A 12 0.67 26.44 -26.84
C LEU A 12 -0.68 26.10 -26.18
N LEU A 13 -1.76 25.99 -26.95
CA LEU A 13 -3.08 25.55 -26.46
C LEU A 13 -3.17 24.03 -26.23
N ILE A 14 -2.48 23.22 -27.04
CA ILE A 14 -2.47 21.76 -26.86
C ILE A 14 -1.60 21.35 -25.66
N GLY A 15 -0.54 22.10 -25.34
CA GLY A 15 0.29 21.86 -24.15
C GLY A 15 -0.37 22.21 -22.80
N SER A 16 -1.53 22.87 -22.80
CA SER A 16 -2.23 23.32 -21.58
C SER A 16 -3.41 22.43 -21.15
N ILE A 17 -3.63 21.30 -21.83
CA ILE A 17 -4.52 20.21 -21.37
C ILE A 17 -3.72 19.18 -20.56
N ALA A 18 -2.73 19.63 -19.78
CA ALA A 18 -2.03 18.77 -18.84
C ALA A 18 -3.02 18.37 -17.72
N ALA A 19 -3.29 17.06 -17.62
CA ALA A 19 -4.06 16.49 -16.52
C ALA A 19 -3.42 16.93 -15.18
N GLN A 20 -4.23 17.52 -14.28
CA GLN A 20 -3.72 18.08 -13.01
C GLN A 20 -3.25 17.02 -12.01
N ILE A 21 -3.74 15.80 -12.17
CA ILE A 21 -3.29 14.59 -11.48
C ILE A 21 -3.48 13.50 -12.53
N ASP A 22 -2.41 12.78 -12.86
CA ASP A 22 -2.53 11.65 -13.79
C ASP A 22 -3.46 10.60 -13.16
N PRO A 23 -4.66 10.35 -13.73
CA PRO A 23 -5.64 9.44 -13.15
C PRO A 23 -5.16 7.98 -13.19
N THR A 24 -4.12 7.68 -13.96
CA THR A 24 -3.50 6.36 -14.03
C THR A 24 -2.34 6.19 -13.04
N CYS A 25 -1.85 7.30 -12.49
CA CYS A 25 -0.75 7.28 -11.55
C CYS A 25 -1.24 6.94 -10.15
N GLN A 26 -0.83 5.76 -9.68
CA GLN A 26 -1.21 5.25 -8.36
C GLN A 26 -0.21 5.65 -7.27
N VAL A 27 1.01 6.05 -7.62
CA VAL A 27 2.07 6.36 -6.66
C VAL A 27 2.77 7.64 -7.08
N TYR A 28 2.87 8.60 -6.16
CA TYR A 28 3.63 9.82 -6.36
C TYR A 28 4.80 9.86 -5.38
N LYS A 29 5.95 10.30 -5.89
CA LYS A 29 7.07 10.75 -5.07
C LYS A 29 6.78 12.14 -4.53
N LEU A 30 7.06 12.35 -3.25
CA LEU A 30 6.86 13.61 -2.54
C LEU A 30 8.19 14.28 -2.19
N ASN A 31 8.26 15.57 -2.48
CA ASN A 31 9.35 16.44 -2.05
C ASN A 31 8.77 17.67 -1.36
N GLY A 32 9.53 18.31 -0.46
CA GLY A 32 9.13 19.62 0.07
C GLY A 32 9.00 20.64 -1.05
N ALA A 33 7.85 21.32 -1.13
CA ALA A 33 7.56 22.24 -2.22
C ALA A 33 8.49 23.46 -2.18
N GLN A 34 9.24 23.66 -3.25
CA GLN A 34 10.19 24.78 -3.37
C GLN A 34 9.46 26.05 -3.84
N LEU A 35 9.94 27.23 -3.44
CA LEU A 35 9.38 28.48 -3.92
C LEU A 35 9.73 28.72 -5.40
N ASP A 36 8.76 29.18 -6.18
CA ASP A 36 9.00 29.76 -7.50
C ASP A 36 8.60 31.25 -7.55
N LYS A 37 8.56 31.84 -8.74
CA LYS A 37 8.18 33.25 -8.94
C LYS A 37 6.74 33.60 -8.54
N TYR A 38 5.88 32.61 -8.32
CA TYR A 38 4.50 32.74 -7.89
C TYR A 38 4.31 32.40 -6.40
N GLY A 39 5.34 31.86 -5.75
CA GLY A 39 5.31 31.50 -4.35
C GLY A 39 5.24 32.71 -3.41
N PRO A 40 4.73 32.54 -2.18
CA PRO A 40 4.73 33.58 -1.17
C PRO A 40 6.16 33.86 -0.69
N ILE A 41 6.62 35.11 -0.82
CA ILE A 41 7.89 35.56 -0.25
C ILE A 41 7.70 35.85 1.25
N PRO A 42 8.56 35.38 2.19
CA PRO A 42 9.76 34.53 2.05
C PRO A 42 9.58 33.09 2.59
N LEU A 43 8.35 32.61 2.82
CA LEU A 43 8.09 31.38 3.59
C LEU A 43 7.92 30.13 2.69
N GLY A 44 8.87 29.20 2.70
CA GLY A 44 8.69 27.91 2.01
C GLY A 44 9.89 26.95 2.06
N GLY A 45 9.79 25.84 1.32
CA GLY A 45 10.87 24.88 1.08
C GLY A 45 10.88 23.63 1.97
N SER A 46 10.06 23.57 3.02
CA SER A 46 9.90 22.37 3.86
C SER A 46 8.61 21.63 3.53
N ALA A 47 8.65 20.30 3.56
CA ALA A 47 7.48 19.44 3.33
C ALA A 47 6.44 19.60 4.45
N ILE A 48 6.90 19.67 5.70
CA ILE A 48 6.06 19.83 6.89
C ILE A 48 6.61 20.96 7.74
N THR A 49 5.74 21.87 8.20
CA THR A 49 6.10 23.01 9.05
C THR A 49 5.09 23.17 10.19
N PHE A 50 5.53 22.99 11.43
CA PHE A 50 4.78 23.35 12.63
C PHE A 50 4.89 24.87 12.84
N ASN A 51 3.76 25.58 12.86
CA ASN A 51 3.73 27.02 13.07
C ASN A 51 3.84 27.39 14.57
N ASP A 52 4.51 26.56 15.35
CA ASP A 52 4.70 26.73 16.79
C ASP A 52 6.13 26.34 17.16
N THR A 53 6.89 27.30 17.67
CA THR A 53 8.29 27.11 18.05
C THR A 53 8.46 26.33 19.35
N ASN A 54 7.39 26.12 20.12
CA ASN A 54 7.44 25.46 21.43
C ASN A 54 7.16 23.94 21.36
N ILE A 55 7.03 23.37 20.16
CA ILE A 55 6.79 21.93 20.04
C ILE A 55 7.95 21.12 20.68
N PRO A 56 7.67 19.92 21.23
CA PRO A 56 8.71 19.05 21.75
C PRO A 56 9.85 18.84 20.76
N GLY A 57 11.07 19.14 21.17
CA GLY A 57 12.28 19.07 20.32
C GLY A 57 12.66 20.37 19.62
N GLY A 58 11.78 21.39 19.57
CA GLY A 58 12.10 22.74 19.07
C GLY A 58 12.40 22.83 17.57
N VAL A 59 12.29 21.74 16.82
CA VAL A 59 12.46 21.71 15.36
C VAL A 59 11.08 21.83 14.72
N THR A 60 10.85 22.90 13.98
CA THR A 60 9.54 23.20 13.39
C THR A 60 9.41 22.78 11.93
N SER A 61 10.51 22.52 11.23
CA SER A 61 10.51 22.36 9.78
C SER A 61 11.18 21.05 9.39
N PHE A 62 10.50 20.27 8.54
CA PHE A 62 10.89 18.92 8.18
C PHE A 62 10.76 18.67 6.67
N ASN A 63 11.63 17.81 6.16
CA ASN A 63 11.61 17.29 4.79
C ASN A 63 11.66 15.77 4.80
N PHE A 64 11.13 15.12 3.75
CA PHE A 64 11.32 13.68 3.60
C PHE A 64 12.81 13.35 3.42
N SER A 65 13.28 12.35 4.15
CA SER A 65 14.63 11.80 4.04
C SER A 65 14.93 11.46 2.59
N SER A 66 16.07 11.88 2.05
CA SER A 66 16.46 11.64 0.65
C SER A 66 15.38 12.01 -0.39
N ALA A 67 14.47 12.93 -0.03
CA ALA A 67 13.33 13.30 -0.85
C ALA A 67 12.47 12.08 -1.24
N SER A 68 12.32 11.09 -0.35
CA SER A 68 11.68 9.80 -0.64
C SER A 68 10.27 9.66 -0.10
N GLY A 69 9.57 10.76 0.21
CA GLY A 69 8.17 10.67 0.63
C GLY A 69 7.32 10.04 -0.47
N LYS A 70 6.23 9.37 -0.08
CA LYS A 70 5.36 8.64 -0.99
C LYS A 70 3.91 9.03 -0.75
N MET A 71 3.15 9.13 -1.84
CA MET A 71 1.70 9.27 -1.82
C MET A 71 1.09 8.18 -2.69
N ASP A 72 0.39 7.23 -2.05
CA ASP A 72 -0.42 6.23 -2.74
C ASP A 72 -1.83 6.78 -3.00
N ASN A 73 -2.27 6.74 -4.25
CA ASN A 73 -3.59 7.17 -4.69
C ASN A 73 -4.43 5.96 -5.13
N ALA A 74 -5.37 5.55 -4.27
CA ALA A 74 -6.32 4.47 -4.53
C ALA A 74 -7.67 5.01 -5.06
N GLY A 75 -7.71 6.24 -5.58
CA GLY A 75 -8.87 6.88 -6.19
C GLY A 75 -9.84 7.53 -5.18
N ILE A 76 -10.29 6.78 -4.17
CA ILE A 76 -11.13 7.30 -3.07
C ILE A 76 -10.34 7.58 -1.79
N THR A 77 -9.19 6.94 -1.66
CA THR A 77 -8.30 7.09 -0.50
C THR A 77 -6.93 7.52 -0.99
N LEU A 78 -6.31 8.41 -0.25
CA LEU A 78 -4.95 8.88 -0.47
C LEU A 78 -4.14 8.61 0.80
N THR A 79 -2.96 8.02 0.66
CA THR A 79 -2.08 7.72 1.81
C THR A 79 -0.72 8.37 1.60
N ILE A 80 -0.28 9.23 2.52
CA ILE A 80 1.06 9.81 2.53
C ILE A 80 1.91 9.08 3.56
N THR A 81 3.08 8.59 3.14
CA THR A 81 4.07 8.01 4.05
C THR A 81 5.49 8.48 3.78
N GLY A 82 6.38 8.25 4.74
CA GLY A 82 7.81 8.54 4.62
C GLY A 82 8.44 9.00 5.94
N THR A 83 9.77 8.91 6.01
CA THR A 83 10.52 9.41 7.16
C THR A 83 10.84 10.89 6.95
N LEU A 84 10.43 11.73 7.89
CA LEU A 84 10.80 13.13 7.97
C LEU A 84 12.11 13.31 8.75
N ILE A 85 12.97 14.19 8.23
CA ILE A 85 14.18 14.68 8.88
C ILE A 85 14.12 16.21 9.03
N PRO A 86 14.76 16.79 10.06
CA PRO A 86 14.84 18.24 10.23
C PRO A 86 15.41 18.94 9.00
N SER A 87 14.74 19.98 8.49
CA SER A 87 15.20 20.72 7.31
C SER A 87 16.38 21.66 7.61
N ASN A 88 16.64 21.94 8.89
CA ASN A 88 17.79 22.70 9.35
C ASN A 88 19.09 21.88 9.49
N GLY A 89 19.07 20.60 9.11
CA GLY A 89 20.23 19.70 9.19
C GLY A 89 20.47 19.05 10.56
N ALA A 90 19.59 19.28 11.54
CA ALA A 90 19.65 18.53 12.79
C ALA A 90 19.41 17.03 12.55
N ALA A 91 20.06 16.17 13.32
CA ALA A 91 19.91 14.71 13.18
C ALA A 91 18.60 14.18 13.80
N VAL A 92 18.04 14.90 14.78
CA VAL A 92 16.84 14.51 15.55
C VAL A 92 16.01 15.76 15.91
N PRO A 93 14.70 15.61 16.19
CA PRO A 93 13.93 14.37 16.03
C PRO A 93 13.71 14.02 14.56
N THR A 94 13.57 12.74 14.25
CA THR A 94 12.99 12.28 12.97
C THR A 94 11.56 11.82 13.20
N MET A 95 10.74 11.73 12.16
CA MET A 95 9.37 11.28 12.30
C MET A 95 8.95 10.34 11.18
N ASP A 96 8.40 9.18 11.51
CA ASP A 96 7.72 8.33 10.51
C ASP A 96 6.30 8.84 10.33
N VAL A 97 5.95 9.18 9.10
CA VAL A 97 4.62 9.71 8.76
C VAL A 97 3.75 8.62 8.18
N MET A 98 2.51 8.55 8.66
CA MET A 98 1.40 7.92 7.97
C MET A 98 0.19 8.83 8.06
N MET A 99 -0.30 9.30 6.92
CA MET A 99 -1.54 10.08 6.84
C MET A 99 -2.45 9.45 5.82
N VAL A 100 -3.70 9.23 6.19
CA VAL A 100 -4.73 8.66 5.33
C VAL A 100 -5.81 9.72 5.13
N PHE A 101 -6.27 9.86 3.90
CA PHE A 101 -7.30 10.81 3.55
C PHE A 101 -8.39 10.17 2.70
N HIS A 102 -9.62 10.64 2.84
CA HIS A 102 -10.77 10.22 2.06
C HIS A 102 -11.21 11.33 1.11
N LYS A 103 -11.50 10.97 -0.13
CA LYS A 103 -11.86 11.93 -1.17
C LYS A 103 -13.17 12.62 -0.86
N LEU A 104 -13.16 13.95 -0.93
CA LEU A 104 -14.35 14.78 -0.84
C LEU A 104 -14.94 15.02 -2.23
N GLN A 105 -16.25 15.26 -2.27
CA GLN A 105 -16.94 15.65 -3.50
C GLN A 105 -16.53 17.05 -3.96
N SER A 106 -16.26 17.96 -3.03
CA SER A 106 -15.86 19.35 -3.26
C SER A 106 -15.10 19.90 -2.07
N GLY A 107 -14.34 20.98 -2.28
CA GLY A 107 -13.67 21.72 -1.21
C GLY A 107 -13.48 23.19 -1.59
N THR A 108 -13.18 24.03 -0.61
CA THR A 108 -12.83 25.43 -0.85
C THR A 108 -11.32 25.53 -1.09
N PRO A 109 -10.87 26.05 -2.24
CA PRO A 109 -9.44 26.16 -2.52
C PRO A 109 -8.73 27.11 -1.55
N LYS A 110 -7.64 26.64 -0.95
CA LYS A 110 -6.67 27.45 -0.22
C LYS A 110 -5.68 28.06 -1.22
N LYS A 111 -5.78 29.38 -1.43
CA LYS A 111 -5.00 30.12 -2.44
C LYS A 111 -3.86 30.90 -1.81
N GLU A 112 -2.67 30.31 -1.74
CA GLU A 112 -1.47 30.91 -1.13
C GLU A 112 -0.46 31.48 -2.13
N LEU A 113 -0.62 31.18 -3.42
CA LEU A 113 0.21 31.78 -4.45
C LEU A 113 -0.19 33.24 -4.69
N THR A 114 0.69 33.98 -5.36
CA THR A 114 0.36 35.33 -5.81
C THR A 114 -0.86 35.33 -6.75
N ALA A 115 -1.63 36.42 -6.76
CA ALA A 115 -2.89 36.49 -7.53
C ALA A 115 -2.71 36.20 -9.03
N ASN A 116 -1.56 36.55 -9.62
CA ASN A 116 -1.22 36.28 -11.03
C ASN A 116 -0.87 34.81 -11.34
N ALA A 117 -0.80 33.93 -10.34
CA ALA A 117 -0.63 32.49 -10.53
C ALA A 117 -1.94 31.83 -11.00
N TYR A 118 -3.09 32.43 -10.69
CA TYR A 118 -4.41 31.84 -10.92
C TYR A 118 -5.03 32.27 -12.25
N VAL A 119 -5.84 31.39 -12.84
CA VAL A 119 -6.64 31.71 -14.02
C VAL A 119 -7.55 32.92 -13.77
N PRO A 120 -7.76 33.79 -14.78
CA PRO A 120 -7.34 33.63 -16.18
C PRO A 120 -5.90 34.09 -16.48
N VAL A 121 -5.17 34.63 -15.50
CA VAL A 121 -3.84 35.23 -15.74
C VAL A 121 -2.73 34.18 -15.73
N GLY A 122 -2.72 33.33 -14.71
CA GLY A 122 -1.70 32.31 -14.51
C GLY A 122 -2.18 30.89 -14.81
N PRO A 123 -1.29 29.90 -14.66
CA PRO A 123 -1.56 28.52 -15.05
C PRO A 123 -2.44 27.74 -14.06
N VAL A 124 -2.69 28.27 -12.85
CA VAL A 124 -3.37 27.54 -11.78
C VAL A 124 -4.88 27.69 -11.89
N ASP A 125 -5.56 26.59 -12.21
CA ASP A 125 -7.02 26.48 -12.24
C ASP A 125 -7.51 25.63 -11.06
N THR A 126 -8.02 26.28 -10.02
CA THR A 126 -8.45 25.60 -8.80
C THR A 126 -9.73 24.76 -8.97
N SER A 127 -10.48 24.95 -10.06
CA SER A 127 -11.71 24.17 -10.31
C SER A 127 -11.45 22.70 -10.63
N LYS A 128 -10.20 22.38 -10.96
CA LYS A 128 -9.73 21.05 -11.33
C LYS A 128 -9.00 20.33 -10.18
N TRP A 129 -8.79 21.02 -9.05
CA TRP A 129 -8.18 20.41 -7.86
C TRP A 129 -9.07 19.32 -7.28
N GLN A 130 -8.42 18.34 -6.65
CA GLN A 130 -9.09 17.33 -5.86
C GLN A 130 -8.94 17.65 -4.37
N TYR A 131 -9.93 17.26 -3.58
CA TYR A 131 -9.99 17.56 -2.16
C TYR A 131 -10.16 16.28 -1.36
N TYR A 132 -9.48 16.20 -0.22
CA TYR A 132 -9.48 15.05 0.65
C TYR A 132 -9.57 15.46 2.12
N GLU A 133 -10.34 14.72 2.90
CA GLU A 133 -10.48 14.88 4.35
C GLU A 133 -9.54 13.92 5.08
N LEU A 134 -8.91 14.38 6.16
CA LEU A 134 -8.01 13.57 6.96
C LEU A 134 -8.77 12.50 7.76
N ASP A 135 -8.35 11.25 7.67
CA ASP A 135 -8.75 10.19 8.58
C ASP A 135 -7.89 10.26 9.85
N SER A 136 -8.36 11.03 10.84
CA SER A 136 -7.67 11.22 12.12
C SER A 136 -7.57 9.95 12.97
N SER A 137 -8.32 8.88 12.65
CA SER A 137 -8.30 7.63 13.41
C SER A 137 -7.05 6.78 13.16
N VAL A 138 -6.43 6.95 11.98
CA VAL A 138 -5.24 6.20 11.54
C VAL A 138 -4.05 7.11 11.21
N SER A 139 -4.27 8.42 11.04
CA SER A 139 -3.20 9.36 10.69
C SER A 139 -2.37 9.80 11.89
N GLN A 140 -1.07 9.52 11.87
CA GLN A 140 -0.15 9.91 12.94
C GLN A 140 1.30 10.05 12.47
N PHE A 141 2.11 10.80 13.23
CA PHE A 141 3.57 10.78 13.10
C PHE A 141 4.19 10.10 14.32
N LYS A 142 5.07 9.11 14.10
CA LYS A 142 5.87 8.51 15.19
C LYS A 142 7.20 9.23 15.31
N VAL A 143 7.51 9.79 16.47
CA VAL A 143 8.71 10.60 16.69
C VAL A 143 9.84 9.75 17.25
N HIS A 144 11.03 9.89 16.67
CA HIS A 144 12.24 9.17 17.06
C HIS A 144 13.37 10.13 17.41
N GLY A 145 14.13 9.79 18.46
CA GLY A 145 15.30 10.52 18.93
C GLY A 145 15.01 11.83 19.68
N GLY A 146 16.02 12.32 20.40
CA GLY A 146 15.95 13.56 21.16
C GLY A 146 14.96 13.52 22.34
N VAL A 147 14.50 14.70 22.77
CA VAL A 147 13.58 14.83 23.92
C VAL A 147 12.15 14.35 23.61
N ALA A 148 11.80 14.26 22.32
CA ALA A 148 10.49 13.84 21.83
C ALA A 148 10.43 12.35 21.46
N ASP A 149 11.49 11.57 21.71
CA ASP A 149 11.55 10.15 21.39
C ASP A 149 10.38 9.36 22.01
N GLY A 150 9.77 8.50 21.20
CA GLY A 150 8.61 7.69 21.57
C GLY A 150 7.29 8.47 21.66
N MET A 151 7.27 9.76 21.28
CA MET A 151 6.02 10.51 21.14
C MET A 151 5.30 10.16 19.84
N VAL A 152 3.98 10.36 19.83
CA VAL A 152 3.13 10.27 18.64
C VAL A 152 2.46 11.62 18.42
N VAL A 153 2.57 12.18 17.21
CA VAL A 153 1.83 13.37 16.80
C VAL A 153 0.51 12.92 16.18
N LEU A 154 -0.60 13.28 16.82
CA LEU A 154 -1.94 13.06 16.30
C LEU A 154 -2.44 14.31 15.59
N LEU A 155 -3.10 14.13 14.46
CA LEU A 155 -3.54 15.20 13.57
C LEU A 155 -5.06 15.23 13.46
N ASN A 156 -5.61 16.44 13.34
CA ASN A 156 -7.02 16.67 13.07
C ASN A 156 -7.17 17.76 12.01
N THR A 157 -8.27 17.73 11.24
CA THR A 157 -8.62 18.79 10.29
C THR A 157 -8.66 20.15 11.00
N HIS A 158 -8.10 21.19 10.36
CA HIS A 158 -8.11 22.55 10.87
C HIS A 158 -9.09 23.42 10.07
N MET A 159 -10.08 24.02 10.74
CA MET A 159 -11.10 24.91 10.14
C MET A 159 -11.78 24.32 8.89
N ASP A 160 -12.09 23.01 8.92
CA ASP A 160 -12.68 22.28 7.79
C ASP A 160 -11.89 22.39 6.48
N MET A 161 -10.60 22.73 6.53
CA MET A 161 -9.77 22.82 5.33
C MET A 161 -9.29 21.43 4.92
N PRO A 162 -9.71 20.94 3.75
CA PRO A 162 -9.24 19.67 3.24
C PRO A 162 -7.80 19.76 2.74
N MET A 163 -7.15 18.59 2.63
CA MET A 163 -5.99 18.45 1.76
C MET A 163 -6.41 18.71 0.32
N GLN A 164 -5.72 19.62 -0.37
CA GLN A 164 -5.93 19.91 -1.79
C GLN A 164 -4.80 19.34 -2.62
N VAL A 165 -5.10 18.78 -3.79
CA VAL A 165 -4.14 18.13 -4.69
C VAL A 165 -4.35 18.61 -6.12
N GLY A 166 -3.26 18.99 -6.81
CA GLY A 166 -3.28 19.45 -8.20
C GLY A 166 -2.18 20.46 -8.54
N ILE A 167 -2.21 21.02 -9.76
CA ILE A 167 -1.29 22.08 -10.22
C ILE A 167 -1.42 23.30 -9.32
N GLY A 168 -0.33 23.72 -8.69
CA GLY A 168 -0.27 24.87 -7.78
C GLY A 168 -0.91 24.62 -6.41
N ALA A 169 -1.37 23.41 -6.13
CA ALA A 169 -2.07 23.10 -4.89
C ALA A 169 -1.13 23.05 -3.68
N SER A 170 0.19 22.96 -3.85
CA SER A 170 1.16 23.05 -2.75
C SER A 170 1.18 24.43 -2.08
N GLY A 171 0.71 25.47 -2.78
CA GLY A 171 0.74 26.85 -2.29
C GLY A 171 2.13 27.50 -2.34
N LYS A 172 3.15 26.84 -2.92
CA LYS A 172 4.54 27.33 -2.98
C LYS A 172 5.08 27.57 -4.39
N ASN A 173 4.56 26.83 -5.37
CA ASN A 173 4.93 26.96 -6.79
C ASN A 173 3.77 26.53 -7.68
N VAL A 174 3.95 26.53 -9.01
CA VAL A 174 2.95 26.06 -9.99
C VAL A 174 3.13 24.61 -10.44
N ASN A 175 3.92 23.79 -9.73
CA ASN A 175 4.02 22.36 -10.01
C ASN A 175 2.79 21.60 -9.50
N ASN A 176 2.64 20.33 -9.89
CA ASN A 176 1.71 19.44 -9.20
C ASN A 176 2.15 19.30 -7.75
N GLY A 177 1.21 19.47 -6.83
CA GLY A 177 1.51 19.37 -5.42
C GLY A 177 0.29 19.02 -4.58
N ALA A 178 0.51 18.96 -3.27
CA ALA A 178 -0.54 18.83 -2.28
C ALA A 178 -0.26 19.76 -1.10
N SER A 179 -1.33 20.29 -0.49
CA SER A 179 -1.21 20.99 0.78
C SER A 179 -2.45 20.93 1.67
N GLY A 180 -2.24 21.13 2.97
CA GLY A 180 -3.30 21.21 3.97
C GLY A 180 -2.79 21.77 5.29
N TRP A 181 -3.71 22.28 6.11
CA TRP A 181 -3.43 22.67 7.49
C TRP A 181 -4.13 21.72 8.45
N PHE A 182 -3.43 21.35 9.52
CA PHE A 182 -3.95 20.44 10.52
C PHE A 182 -3.68 20.99 11.92
N ASN A 183 -4.59 20.70 12.84
CA ASN A 183 -4.33 20.80 14.27
C ASN A 183 -3.47 19.60 14.68
N PHE A 184 -2.61 19.78 15.69
CA PHE A 184 -1.75 18.70 16.15
C PHE A 184 -1.64 18.63 17.68
N LYS A 185 -1.37 17.43 18.18
CA LYS A 185 -1.03 17.17 19.59
C LYS A 185 0.02 16.08 19.69
N PHE A 186 0.94 16.22 20.62
CA PHE A 186 1.94 15.21 20.95
C PHE A 186 1.43 14.37 22.13
N MET A 187 1.41 13.06 21.93
CA MET A 187 1.05 12.06 22.93
C MET A 187 2.30 11.27 23.30
N LYS A 188 2.42 10.85 24.57
CA LYS A 188 3.45 9.89 25.01
C LYS A 188 2.80 8.87 25.92
N ASN A 189 2.90 7.58 25.57
CA ASN A 189 2.29 6.48 26.31
C ASN A 189 0.78 6.71 26.59
N GLY A 190 0.04 7.22 25.59
CA GLY A 190 -1.39 7.53 25.72
C GLY A 190 -1.72 8.81 26.51
N VAL A 191 -0.74 9.52 27.06
CA VAL A 191 -0.94 10.77 27.80
C VAL A 191 -0.63 11.98 26.92
N LEU A 192 -1.50 13.00 26.97
CA LEU A 192 -1.26 14.26 26.30
C LEU A 192 -0.02 14.94 26.87
N ASN A 193 0.99 15.15 26.03
CA ASN A 193 2.23 15.80 26.43
C ASN A 193 2.26 17.26 25.99
N TYR A 194 1.80 17.56 24.78
CA TYR A 194 1.78 18.90 24.22
C TYR A 194 0.62 19.08 23.24
N THR A 195 0.06 20.28 23.17
CA THR A 195 -0.90 20.68 22.13
C THR A 195 -0.71 22.16 21.82
N SER A 196 -1.13 22.57 20.64
CA SER A 196 -1.07 23.96 20.17
C SER A 196 -2.35 24.31 19.45
N ASP A 197 -2.75 25.57 19.53
CA ASP A 197 -3.80 26.15 18.69
C ASP A 197 -3.24 26.58 17.31
N MET A 198 -1.92 26.50 17.13
CA MET A 198 -1.27 26.74 15.84
C MET A 198 -1.40 25.53 14.92
N VAL A 199 -1.17 25.76 13.63
CA VAL A 199 -1.28 24.72 12.60
C VAL A 199 0.04 23.99 12.36
N VAL A 200 -0.06 22.76 11.89
CA VAL A 200 0.98 22.13 11.08
C VAL A 200 0.58 22.23 9.61
N ASP A 201 1.48 22.79 8.80
CA ASP A 201 1.33 22.96 7.35
C ASP A 201 2.05 21.83 6.62
N ILE A 202 1.42 21.30 5.58
CA ILE A 202 2.00 20.33 4.66
C ILE A 202 2.04 20.99 3.30
N ASN A 203 3.22 21.10 2.68
CA ASN A 203 3.39 21.64 1.34
C ASN A 203 4.37 20.76 0.57
N VAL A 204 3.84 19.92 -0.30
CA VAL A 204 4.67 18.97 -1.06
C VAL A 204 4.45 19.13 -2.55
N ASP A 205 5.54 19.04 -3.31
CA ASP A 205 5.48 18.79 -4.75
C ASP A 205 5.35 17.29 -4.97
N ILE A 206 4.49 16.91 -5.91
CA ILE A 206 4.23 15.51 -6.25
C ILE A 206 4.67 15.25 -7.68
N THR A 207 5.44 14.17 -7.85
CA THR A 207 5.85 13.68 -9.17
C THR A 207 5.37 12.26 -9.32
N CYS A 208 4.68 11.94 -10.41
CA CYS A 208 4.27 10.57 -10.65
C CYS A 208 5.50 9.66 -10.66
N GLN A 209 5.50 8.66 -9.78
CA GLN A 209 6.54 7.66 -9.72
C GLN A 209 5.96 6.40 -10.35
N GLN A 210 6.52 6.03 -11.49
CA GLN A 210 6.51 4.62 -11.85
C GLN A 210 7.39 3.94 -10.80
N GLU A 211 6.76 3.26 -9.84
CA GLU A 211 7.46 2.23 -9.06
C GLU A 211 8.08 1.22 -10.05
N PRO A 212 8.77 0.15 -9.62
CA PRO A 212 8.70 -1.10 -10.37
C PRO A 212 7.22 -1.55 -10.45
N SER A 213 6.42 -0.78 -11.19
CA SER A 213 5.06 -1.07 -11.56
C SER A 213 5.21 -2.04 -12.69
N CYS A 214 5.21 -3.31 -12.32
CA CYS A 214 4.72 -4.30 -13.25
C CYS A 214 3.30 -3.80 -13.54
N ASP A 215 3.05 -3.26 -14.72
CA ASP A 215 1.77 -2.62 -15.06
C ASP A 215 0.59 -3.58 -14.83
N SER A 216 0.88 -4.88 -14.81
CA SER A 216 -0.02 -5.99 -14.49
C SER A 216 -0.34 -6.16 -13.00
N GLY A 217 0.41 -5.54 -12.08
CA GLY A 217 0.37 -5.82 -10.65
C GLY A 217 0.96 -7.18 -10.24
N ASN A 218 1.57 -7.91 -11.19
CA ASN A 218 2.11 -9.25 -10.98
C ASN A 218 3.64 -9.25 -10.89
N PHE A 219 4.13 -9.95 -9.88
CA PHE A 219 5.53 -10.13 -9.55
C PHE A 219 5.87 -11.61 -9.52
N GLU A 220 7.12 -11.89 -9.89
CA GLU A 220 7.74 -13.20 -9.74
C GLU A 220 8.59 -13.16 -8.46
N PRO A 221 8.11 -13.75 -7.35
CA PRO A 221 8.89 -13.81 -6.13
C PRO A 221 10.03 -14.82 -6.29
N THR A 222 11.21 -14.44 -5.82
CA THR A 222 12.41 -15.27 -5.76
C THR A 222 13.01 -15.23 -4.36
N ALA A 223 13.74 -16.26 -3.95
CA ALA A 223 14.43 -16.24 -2.66
C ALA A 223 15.32 -15.01 -2.50
N ALA A 224 15.09 -14.23 -1.43
CA ALA A 224 15.92 -13.07 -1.16
C ALA A 224 17.35 -13.50 -0.77
N GLN A 225 18.33 -13.06 -1.55
CA GLN A 225 19.75 -13.34 -1.28
C GLN A 225 20.32 -12.25 -0.37
N GLY A 226 21.13 -12.60 0.64
CA GLY A 226 21.78 -11.58 1.48
C GLY A 226 22.01 -11.97 2.93
N TYR A 227 22.16 -10.95 3.77
CA TYR A 227 22.56 -11.06 5.17
C TYR A 227 21.41 -11.53 6.07
N PRO A 228 21.68 -12.27 7.17
CA PRO A 228 22.91 -13.01 7.47
C PRO A 228 22.97 -14.37 6.77
N LEU A 229 21.82 -14.92 6.39
CA LEU A 229 21.62 -16.23 5.77
C LEU A 229 20.42 -16.17 4.81
N GLY A 230 20.60 -15.56 3.64
CA GLY A 230 19.61 -15.56 2.56
C GLY A 230 19.60 -16.84 1.73
N GLY A 231 18.85 -16.80 0.62
CA GLY A 231 18.81 -17.86 -0.38
C GLY A 231 17.79 -18.95 -0.15
N GLN A 232 16.73 -18.65 0.58
CA GLN A 232 15.49 -19.42 0.62
C GLN A 232 14.30 -18.47 0.54
N ALA A 233 13.19 -18.90 -0.07
CA ALA A 233 11.94 -18.15 -0.08
C ALA A 233 11.19 -18.33 1.24
N ILE A 234 11.24 -19.55 1.80
CA ILE A 234 10.59 -19.92 3.05
C ILE A 234 11.58 -20.62 3.99
N PHE A 235 11.60 -20.18 5.25
CA PHE A 235 12.28 -20.85 6.34
C PHE A 235 11.27 -21.34 7.39
N VAL A 236 11.37 -22.61 7.78
CA VAL A 236 10.54 -23.22 8.82
C VAL A 236 11.39 -23.44 10.05
N SER A 237 11.10 -22.69 11.11
CA SER A 237 11.59 -22.98 12.45
C SER A 237 10.55 -23.86 13.13
N ALA A 238 10.91 -25.10 13.46
CA ALA A 238 10.04 -26.00 14.20
C ALA A 238 10.81 -26.90 15.14
N SER A 239 10.21 -27.28 16.26
CA SER A 239 10.76 -28.35 17.11
C SER A 239 10.69 -29.72 16.42
N ASP A 240 9.67 -29.94 15.58
CA ASP A 240 9.51 -31.13 14.76
C ASP A 240 9.44 -30.79 13.26
N LEU A 241 10.51 -31.11 12.52
CA LEU A 241 10.57 -30.93 11.07
C LEU A 241 10.08 -32.17 10.29
N SER A 242 9.56 -33.21 10.97
CA SER A 242 9.07 -34.42 10.30
C SER A 242 7.98 -34.13 9.24
N PRO A 243 7.04 -33.17 9.43
CA PRO A 243 6.07 -32.83 8.39
C PRO A 243 6.70 -32.20 7.14
N PHE A 244 7.90 -31.64 7.30
CA PHE A 244 8.68 -30.99 6.27
C PHE A 244 9.81 -31.89 5.74
N GLY A 245 9.74 -33.20 6.02
CA GLY A 245 10.74 -34.18 5.60
C GLY A 245 12.13 -33.94 6.22
N GLY A 246 12.18 -33.31 7.39
CA GLY A 246 13.42 -32.94 8.08
C GLY A 246 14.12 -31.71 7.50
N ASN A 247 13.43 -30.89 6.70
CA ASN A 247 14.02 -29.71 6.06
C ASN A 247 13.40 -28.42 6.62
N SER A 248 14.22 -27.38 6.76
CA SER A 248 13.78 -26.06 7.21
C SER A 248 13.88 -24.98 6.14
N ARG A 249 14.42 -25.26 4.95
CA ARG A 249 14.67 -24.25 3.90
C ARG A 249 14.03 -24.68 2.59
N PHE A 250 13.17 -23.84 2.06
CA PHE A 250 12.40 -24.09 0.85
C PHE A 250 12.53 -22.94 -0.15
N ASP A 251 12.53 -23.28 -1.44
CA ASP A 251 12.55 -22.31 -2.53
C ASP A 251 11.58 -22.73 -3.63
N PHE A 252 11.20 -21.78 -4.48
CA PHE A 252 10.26 -22.03 -5.56
C PHE A 252 10.85 -22.98 -6.60
N VAL A 253 10.02 -23.88 -7.10
CA VAL A 253 10.37 -24.74 -8.23
C VAL A 253 9.72 -24.24 -9.51
N ASP A 254 10.41 -24.42 -10.64
CA ASP A 254 9.88 -24.21 -12.00
C ASP A 254 9.25 -22.81 -12.23
N HIS A 255 9.72 -21.76 -11.55
CA HIS A 255 9.11 -20.42 -11.60
C HIS A 255 7.60 -20.45 -11.31
N SER A 256 7.14 -21.40 -10.50
CA SER A 256 5.71 -21.64 -10.22
C SER A 256 5.06 -20.58 -9.32
N SER A 257 5.80 -19.53 -8.97
CA SER A 257 5.40 -18.55 -7.99
C SER A 257 4.60 -17.42 -8.65
N LEU A 258 3.61 -16.92 -7.91
CA LEU A 258 2.80 -15.78 -8.33
C LEU A 258 2.56 -14.88 -7.13
N PHE A 259 2.90 -13.61 -7.29
CA PHE A 259 2.59 -12.56 -6.33
C PHE A 259 1.82 -11.46 -7.04
N SER A 260 0.58 -11.19 -6.64
CA SER A 260 -0.34 -10.31 -7.36
C SER A 260 -1.06 -9.37 -6.42
N PHE A 261 -1.08 -8.08 -6.77
CA PHE A 261 -1.98 -7.12 -6.14
C PHE A 261 -3.35 -7.12 -6.83
N TYR A 262 -4.42 -7.06 -6.04
CA TYR A 262 -5.80 -6.90 -6.51
C TYR A 262 -6.39 -5.58 -6.00
N THR A 263 -7.46 -5.12 -6.65
CA THR A 263 -8.37 -4.07 -6.15
C THR A 263 -7.63 -2.83 -5.61
N ASN A 264 -6.89 -2.13 -6.48
CA ASN A 264 -6.13 -0.93 -6.10
C ASN A 264 -5.12 -1.15 -4.95
N LYS A 265 -4.50 -2.34 -4.87
CA LYS A 265 -3.51 -2.75 -3.84
C LYS A 265 -4.09 -2.92 -2.43
N THR A 266 -5.40 -3.06 -2.30
CA THR A 266 -6.03 -3.35 -1.00
C THR A 266 -5.99 -4.85 -0.65
N GLU A 267 -5.77 -5.70 -1.64
CA GLU A 267 -5.60 -7.14 -1.46
C GLU A 267 -4.35 -7.64 -2.17
N LEU A 268 -3.78 -8.72 -1.64
CA LEU A 268 -2.58 -9.34 -2.17
C LEU A 268 -2.75 -10.86 -2.15
N PHE A 269 -2.35 -11.51 -3.23
CA PHE A 269 -2.30 -12.96 -3.35
C PHE A 269 -0.86 -13.39 -3.57
N PHE A 270 -0.43 -14.40 -2.82
CA PHE A 270 0.89 -14.99 -2.95
C PHE A 270 0.76 -16.51 -2.98
N SER A 271 1.21 -17.14 -4.06
CA SER A 271 1.15 -18.58 -4.24
C SER A 271 2.43 -19.14 -4.87
N GLY A 272 2.62 -20.44 -4.77
CA GLY A 272 3.70 -21.13 -5.46
C GLY A 272 3.88 -22.57 -5.03
N ARG A 273 4.69 -23.31 -5.80
CA ARG A 273 5.19 -24.63 -5.41
C ARG A 273 6.63 -24.49 -4.93
N LEU A 274 6.93 -25.06 -3.77
CA LEU A 274 8.26 -24.98 -3.15
C LEU A 274 8.81 -26.36 -2.83
N ALA A 275 10.10 -26.57 -3.07
CA ALA A 275 10.82 -27.77 -2.66
C ALA A 275 11.96 -27.39 -1.69
N PRO A 276 12.47 -28.34 -0.88
CA PRO A 276 13.61 -28.04 -0.03
C PRO A 276 14.84 -27.72 -0.87
N LEU A 277 15.70 -26.83 -0.39
CA LEU A 277 16.94 -26.49 -1.11
C LEU A 277 17.77 -27.74 -1.43
N GLY A 278 18.08 -27.94 -2.70
CA GLY A 278 18.86 -29.08 -3.20
C GLY A 278 18.11 -30.42 -3.23
N LYS A 279 16.78 -30.42 -3.05
CA LYS A 279 15.93 -31.63 -3.08
C LYS A 279 14.68 -31.38 -3.92
N SER A 280 14.06 -32.45 -4.41
CA SER A 280 12.78 -32.37 -5.13
C SER A 280 11.55 -32.56 -4.24
N GLU A 281 11.72 -33.08 -3.02
CA GLU A 281 10.64 -33.44 -2.10
C GLU A 281 11.02 -33.15 -0.62
N PRO A 282 10.05 -32.87 0.27
CA PRO A 282 8.63 -32.78 -0.01
C PRO A 282 8.24 -31.49 -0.74
N LEU A 283 7.34 -31.59 -1.72
CA LEU A 283 6.78 -30.41 -2.37
C LEU A 283 5.71 -29.75 -1.49
N LEU A 284 5.80 -28.44 -1.32
CA LEU A 284 4.78 -27.58 -0.72
C LEU A 284 4.03 -26.86 -1.84
N THR A 285 2.69 -26.85 -1.81
CA THR A 285 1.88 -25.96 -2.65
C THR A 285 1.16 -24.98 -1.75
N CYS A 286 1.55 -23.71 -1.80
CA CYS A 286 1.06 -22.67 -0.91
C CYS A 286 0.17 -21.68 -1.65
N ASN A 287 -0.89 -21.22 -0.95
CA ASN A 287 -1.74 -20.11 -1.37
C ASN A 287 -1.99 -19.25 -0.13
N PHE A 288 -1.64 -17.97 -0.22
CA PHE A 288 -1.83 -16.98 0.83
C PHE A 288 -2.63 -15.81 0.27
N HIS A 289 -3.67 -15.41 1.00
CA HIS A 289 -4.46 -14.23 0.71
C HIS A 289 -4.27 -13.23 1.83
N TRP A 290 -4.15 -11.96 1.47
CA TRP A 290 -3.79 -10.89 2.37
C TRP A 290 -4.65 -9.65 2.12
N LYS A 291 -4.92 -8.91 3.19
CA LYS A 291 -5.66 -7.63 3.15
C LYS A 291 -4.77 -6.52 3.66
N GLN A 292 -4.86 -5.35 3.04
CA GLN A 292 -4.05 -4.22 3.46
C GLN A 292 -4.30 -3.88 4.92
N ASN A 293 -3.21 -3.74 5.67
CA ASN A 293 -3.20 -3.35 7.06
C ASN A 293 -2.90 -1.85 7.15
N MET A 294 -3.86 -1.09 7.68
CA MET A 294 -3.78 0.35 7.88
C MET A 294 -3.57 0.74 9.35
N ASP A 295 -3.24 -0.22 10.23
CA ASP A 295 -2.87 0.05 11.61
C ASP A 295 -1.53 0.80 11.63
N PRO A 296 -1.51 2.05 12.09
CA PRO A 296 -0.29 2.81 12.10
C PRO A 296 0.68 2.31 13.19
N ASN A 297 0.29 1.36 14.05
CA ASN A 297 1.13 0.77 15.09
C ASN A 297 1.87 -0.50 14.65
N ASN A 298 1.82 -0.85 13.36
CA ASN A 298 2.56 -1.98 12.82
C ASN A 298 4.05 -1.94 13.20
N HIS A 299 4.58 -3.13 13.51
CA HIS A 299 5.98 -3.35 13.83
C HIS A 299 6.67 -3.99 12.63
N PRO A 300 7.55 -3.25 11.91
CA PRO A 300 8.27 -3.83 10.79
C PRO A 300 9.22 -4.93 11.25
N LYS A 301 9.32 -5.98 10.44
CA LYS A 301 10.30 -7.06 10.57
C LYS A 301 11.65 -6.55 10.04
N LEU A 302 12.44 -5.91 10.91
CA LEU A 302 13.76 -5.37 10.58
C LEU A 302 14.86 -6.41 10.86
N GLU A 303 15.35 -7.08 9.82
CA GLU A 303 16.38 -8.14 9.95
C GLU A 303 17.79 -7.70 9.51
N GLN A 304 17.94 -6.54 8.87
CA GLN A 304 19.25 -6.03 8.46
C GLN A 304 19.91 -5.23 9.59
N PRO A 305 21.24 -5.00 9.51
CA PRO A 305 21.92 -4.11 10.46
C PRO A 305 21.27 -2.72 10.47
N SER A 306 21.15 -2.09 11.64
CA SER A 306 20.50 -0.78 11.79
C SER A 306 21.06 0.32 10.87
N SER A 307 22.32 0.20 10.44
CA SER A 307 22.99 1.15 9.54
C SER A 307 22.42 1.21 8.12
N VAL A 308 21.62 0.23 7.67
CA VAL A 308 20.99 0.29 6.34
C VAL A 308 19.66 1.04 6.33
N TYR A 309 19.07 1.28 7.51
CA TYR A 309 17.79 1.96 7.66
C TYR A 309 17.97 3.46 7.85
N VAL A 310 17.01 4.24 7.36
CA VAL A 310 16.94 5.69 7.63
C VAL A 310 16.91 5.97 9.14
N PRO A 311 17.48 7.10 9.60
CA PRO A 311 18.04 8.19 8.80
C PRO A 311 19.48 7.96 8.31
N ILE A 312 20.13 6.84 8.66
CA ILE A 312 21.54 6.59 8.33
C ILE A 312 21.68 5.98 6.92
N GLY A 313 20.90 4.94 6.65
CA GLY A 313 20.94 4.20 5.39
C GLY A 313 19.87 4.62 4.39
N THR A 314 19.58 3.74 3.44
CA THR A 314 18.73 4.03 2.26
C THR A 314 17.39 3.30 2.28
N ILE A 315 17.18 2.40 3.24
CA ILE A 315 15.92 1.66 3.40
C ILE A 315 15.04 2.45 4.37
N ASP A 316 13.85 2.83 3.92
CA ASP A 316 12.87 3.57 4.71
C ASP A 316 11.65 2.68 5.00
N PRO A 317 11.54 2.07 6.19
CA PRO A 317 10.42 1.21 6.55
C PRO A 317 9.06 1.93 6.59
N SER A 318 9.05 3.26 6.72
CA SER A 318 7.80 4.02 6.67
C SER A 318 7.20 4.07 5.26
N LEU A 319 7.99 3.78 4.22
CA LEU A 319 7.49 3.68 2.84
C LEU A 319 6.89 2.32 2.50
N TRP A 320 7.01 1.33 3.38
CA TRP A 320 6.48 0.00 3.16
C TRP A 320 4.96 -0.02 3.29
N THR A 321 4.33 -0.93 2.55
CA THR A 321 2.91 -1.24 2.70
C THR A 321 2.78 -2.55 3.48
N TYR A 322 1.85 -2.58 4.44
CA TYR A 322 1.65 -3.72 5.32
C TYR A 322 0.35 -4.45 4.98
N TYR A 323 0.32 -5.76 5.18
CA TYR A 323 -0.84 -6.60 4.91
C TYR A 323 -1.04 -7.66 6.00
N ASP A 324 -2.30 -7.86 6.38
CA ASP A 324 -2.73 -8.91 7.30
C ASP A 324 -3.10 -10.18 6.55
N ILE A 325 -2.66 -11.32 7.07
CA ILE A 325 -3.01 -12.64 6.52
C ILE A 325 -4.51 -12.95 6.72
N ASP A 326 -5.19 -13.40 5.66
CA ASP A 326 -6.48 -14.06 5.79
C ASP A 326 -6.25 -15.54 6.15
N VAL A 327 -6.28 -15.86 7.44
CA VAL A 327 -6.02 -17.22 7.97
C VAL A 327 -7.04 -18.27 7.52
N VAL A 328 -8.19 -17.84 6.98
CA VAL A 328 -9.21 -18.76 6.46
C VAL A 328 -8.90 -19.13 5.01
N ALA A 329 -8.47 -18.16 4.21
CA ALA A 329 -8.14 -18.34 2.81
C ALA A 329 -6.69 -18.80 2.56
N SER A 330 -5.86 -18.89 3.60
CA SER A 330 -4.42 -19.14 3.48
C SER A 330 -3.98 -20.51 4.02
N LEU A 331 -3.33 -21.32 3.17
CA LEU A 331 -2.79 -22.62 3.54
C LEU A 331 -1.68 -23.08 2.59
N CYS A 332 -0.91 -24.07 3.05
CA CYS A 332 -0.08 -24.90 2.18
C CYS A 332 -0.49 -26.37 2.26
N LYS A 333 -0.22 -27.13 1.20
CA LYS A 333 -0.37 -28.59 1.16
C LYS A 333 0.98 -29.25 0.92
N SER A 334 1.22 -30.38 1.59
CA SER A 334 2.36 -31.25 1.34
C SER A 334 1.93 -32.70 1.39
N LYS A 335 1.93 -33.39 0.24
CA LYS A 335 1.34 -34.73 0.10
C LYS A 335 -0.10 -34.75 0.66
N ASP A 336 -0.35 -35.57 1.68
CA ASP A 336 -1.65 -35.73 2.35
C ASP A 336 -1.80 -34.82 3.59
N MET A 337 -0.83 -33.95 3.86
CA MET A 337 -0.84 -33.01 5.00
C MET A 337 -1.29 -31.62 4.58
N THR A 338 -1.93 -30.91 5.51
CA THR A 338 -2.29 -29.49 5.36
C THR A 338 -1.55 -28.65 6.39
N ILE A 339 -0.82 -27.65 5.93
CA ILE A 339 -0.20 -26.62 6.78
C ILE A 339 -1.17 -25.43 6.78
N LYS A 340 -1.88 -25.24 7.89
CA LYS A 340 -2.86 -24.16 8.06
C LYS A 340 -2.18 -22.98 8.73
N ILE A 341 -2.29 -21.79 8.12
CA ILE A 341 -1.83 -20.55 8.75
C ILE A 341 -2.83 -20.14 9.82
N THR A 342 -2.31 -19.76 10.98
CA THR A 342 -3.14 -19.48 12.18
C THR A 342 -2.98 -18.05 12.70
N GLY A 343 -1.98 -17.32 12.21
CA GLY A 343 -1.69 -15.95 12.61
C GLY A 343 -0.39 -15.46 11.97
N GLN A 344 0.03 -14.25 12.34
CA GLN A 344 1.19 -13.57 11.77
C GLN A 344 2.17 -13.02 12.83
N LYS A 345 2.28 -13.65 14.01
CA LYS A 345 3.24 -13.24 15.07
C LYS A 345 3.34 -11.73 15.34
N MET A 346 2.23 -10.99 15.23
CA MET A 346 2.19 -9.51 15.34
C MET A 346 3.09 -8.76 14.34
N MET A 347 3.48 -9.41 13.24
CA MET A 347 4.27 -8.86 12.15
C MET A 347 3.49 -9.04 10.85
N PRO A 348 2.76 -8.02 10.39
CA PRO A 348 2.10 -8.10 9.09
C PRO A 348 3.14 -8.30 7.98
N MET A 349 2.69 -8.81 6.84
CA MET A 349 3.53 -8.87 5.64
C MET A 349 3.90 -7.44 5.23
N GLN A 350 5.19 -7.16 5.20
CA GLN A 350 5.73 -5.88 4.73
C GLN A 350 6.16 -5.99 3.27
N VAL A 351 5.79 -5.02 2.44
CA VAL A 351 6.12 -4.99 1.01
C VAL A 351 6.72 -3.64 0.65
N GLY A 352 7.87 -3.65 -0.01
CA GLY A 352 8.59 -2.43 -0.35
C GLY A 352 10.08 -2.65 -0.62
N LYS A 353 10.80 -1.56 -0.91
CA LYS A 353 12.25 -1.58 -1.08
C LYS A 353 12.93 -1.92 0.25
N GLY A 354 13.69 -3.01 0.28
CA GLY A 354 14.37 -3.53 1.47
C GLY A 354 13.46 -4.31 2.43
N ALA A 355 12.17 -4.45 2.11
CA ALA A 355 11.19 -5.10 2.99
C ALA A 355 11.38 -6.62 3.09
N ASN A 356 12.19 -7.24 2.21
CA ASN A 356 12.54 -8.65 2.33
C ASN A 356 13.46 -8.97 3.51
N GLY A 357 14.05 -7.97 4.19
CA GLY A 357 14.91 -8.18 5.37
C GLY A 357 16.30 -8.76 5.09
N LYS A 358 16.67 -9.06 3.84
CA LYS A 358 17.97 -9.66 3.47
C LYS A 358 18.85 -8.75 2.61
N ASN A 359 18.26 -7.88 1.78
CA ASN A 359 18.96 -6.96 0.90
C ASN A 359 18.14 -5.68 0.61
N SER A 360 18.60 -4.80 -0.28
CA SER A 360 17.92 -3.53 -0.61
C SER A 360 16.96 -3.59 -1.81
N ASN A 361 16.71 -4.78 -2.36
CA ASN A 361 15.80 -4.99 -3.48
C ASN A 361 14.35 -4.74 -3.05
N TYR A 362 13.46 -4.51 -4.02
CA TYR A 362 12.03 -4.55 -3.77
C TYR A 362 11.62 -5.99 -3.43
N GLY A 363 10.87 -6.17 -2.35
CA GLY A 363 10.57 -7.50 -1.85
C GLY A 363 9.49 -7.50 -0.78
N CYS A 364 9.29 -8.65 -0.16
CA CYS A 364 8.42 -8.77 1.01
C CYS A 364 8.94 -9.77 2.04
N SER A 365 8.49 -9.62 3.28
CA SER A 365 8.72 -10.61 4.32
C SER A 365 7.64 -10.62 5.39
N VAL A 366 7.54 -11.74 6.11
CA VAL A 366 6.58 -11.96 7.19
C VAL A 366 7.01 -13.13 8.09
N TRP A 367 6.57 -13.12 9.35
CA TRP A 367 6.58 -14.30 10.21
C TRP A 367 5.16 -14.79 10.45
N LEU A 368 4.90 -16.05 10.17
CA LEU A 368 3.58 -16.65 10.30
C LEU A 368 3.55 -17.72 11.40
N ASP A 369 2.44 -17.75 12.12
CA ASP A 369 2.06 -18.87 12.99
C ASP A 369 1.34 -19.92 12.13
N TYR A 370 1.64 -21.20 12.35
CA TYR A 370 1.00 -22.28 11.59
C TYR A 370 0.71 -23.50 12.46
N SER A 371 -0.13 -24.38 11.92
CA SER A 371 -0.37 -25.72 12.43
C SER A 371 -0.30 -26.72 11.29
N VAL A 372 0.09 -27.96 11.58
CA VAL A 372 0.10 -29.05 10.60
C VAL A 372 -1.01 -30.03 10.93
N ILE A 373 -1.88 -30.29 9.96
CA ILE A 373 -2.93 -31.30 10.03
C ILE A 373 -2.44 -32.53 9.26
N LEU A 374 -2.19 -33.61 10.00
CA LEU A 374 -1.79 -34.91 9.46
C LEU A 374 -2.98 -35.64 8.80
N PRO A 375 -2.73 -36.69 7.98
CA PRO A 375 -3.81 -37.39 7.26
C PRO A 375 -4.84 -38.07 8.18
N ASN A 376 -4.44 -38.41 9.40
CA ASN A 376 -5.31 -38.97 10.43
C ASN A 376 -6.13 -37.90 11.20
N GLY A 377 -5.99 -36.62 10.85
CA GLY A 377 -6.65 -35.49 11.51
C GLY A 377 -5.92 -34.94 12.74
N THR A 378 -4.78 -35.54 13.14
CA THR A 378 -3.96 -35.00 14.24
C THR A 378 -3.41 -33.63 13.86
N VAL A 379 -3.54 -32.66 14.79
CA VAL A 379 -2.99 -31.32 14.65
C VAL A 379 -1.69 -31.23 15.46
N ILE A 380 -0.60 -30.85 14.80
CA ILE A 380 0.68 -30.49 15.43
C ILE A 380 0.79 -28.97 15.38
N GLN A 381 1.01 -28.35 16.54
CA GLN A 381 1.22 -26.91 16.65
C GLN A 381 2.08 -26.62 17.88
N ASP A 382 3.16 -25.87 17.68
CA ASP A 382 3.91 -25.25 18.77
C ASP A 382 3.91 -23.72 18.55
N PRO A 383 3.52 -22.91 19.55
CA PRO A 383 3.54 -21.45 19.43
C PRO A 383 4.93 -20.85 19.13
N SER A 384 6.02 -21.57 19.39
CA SER A 384 7.38 -21.15 19.08
C SER A 384 7.76 -21.42 17.61
N ASP A 385 6.98 -22.21 16.89
CA ASP A 385 7.23 -22.47 15.47
C ASP A 385 6.99 -21.21 14.64
N VAL A 386 7.84 -21.00 13.63
CA VAL A 386 7.80 -19.85 12.73
C VAL A 386 7.81 -20.34 11.30
N PHE A 387 6.88 -19.84 10.51
CA PHE A 387 6.90 -19.95 9.05
C PHE A 387 7.33 -18.59 8.49
N ASP A 388 8.62 -18.46 8.18
CA ASP A 388 9.26 -17.23 7.76
C ASP A 388 9.31 -17.13 6.23
N ILE A 389 8.86 -16.02 5.67
CA ILE A 389 8.94 -15.72 4.24
C ILE A 389 9.87 -14.53 4.04
N ASN A 390 10.82 -14.66 3.12
CA ASN A 390 11.69 -13.56 2.67
C ASN A 390 11.93 -13.68 1.16
N VAL A 391 11.28 -12.82 0.36
CA VAL A 391 11.39 -12.90 -1.11
C VAL A 391 11.69 -11.55 -1.75
N ASP A 392 12.53 -11.58 -2.78
CA ASP A 392 12.69 -10.48 -3.73
C ASP A 392 11.56 -10.55 -4.75
N LEU A 393 11.00 -9.40 -5.09
CA LEU A 393 9.89 -9.28 -6.04
C LEU A 393 10.39 -8.59 -7.29
N ALA A 394 10.53 -9.35 -8.37
CA ALA A 394 10.82 -8.84 -9.70
C ALA A 394 9.53 -8.78 -10.53
N CYS A 395 9.48 -7.91 -11.53
CA CYS A 395 8.34 -7.93 -12.43
C CYS A 395 8.26 -9.22 -13.19
N ALA A 396 7.10 -9.88 -13.10
CA ALA A 396 6.83 -11.04 -13.92
C ALA A 396 6.90 -10.58 -15.38
N ALA A 397 7.73 -11.25 -16.17
CA ALA A 397 7.71 -11.03 -17.60
C ALA A 397 6.27 -11.25 -18.08
N ILE A 398 5.73 -10.31 -18.86
CA ILE A 398 4.47 -10.54 -19.57
C ILE A 398 4.78 -11.63 -20.59
N THR A 399 4.69 -12.88 -20.16
CA THR A 399 4.57 -14.00 -21.07
C THR A 399 3.19 -13.82 -21.67
N GLY A 400 3.12 -13.05 -22.75
CA GLY A 400 1.94 -13.05 -23.61
C GLY A 400 1.59 -14.52 -23.84
N PRO A 401 0.28 -14.88 -23.85
CA PRO A 401 -0.12 -16.28 -24.02
C PRO A 401 0.74 -16.85 -25.13
N ALA A 402 1.53 -17.87 -24.80
CA ALA A 402 2.50 -18.45 -25.74
C ALA A 402 1.75 -18.59 -27.06
N PRO A 403 2.17 -17.90 -28.14
CA PRO A 403 1.35 -17.71 -29.31
C PRO A 403 0.79 -19.06 -29.67
N THR A 404 -0.54 -19.21 -29.55
CA THR A 404 -1.21 -20.49 -29.79
C THR A 404 -0.66 -20.96 -31.12
N ALA A 405 0.09 -22.08 -31.11
CA ALA A 405 0.78 -22.54 -32.29
C ALA A 405 -0.24 -22.47 -33.42
N ALA A 406 0.05 -21.66 -34.45
CA ALA A 406 -0.89 -21.45 -35.54
C ALA A 406 -1.39 -22.82 -35.95
N PRO A 407 -2.72 -23.06 -36.03
CA PRO A 407 -3.26 -24.36 -36.32
C PRO A 407 -2.48 -24.91 -37.49
N THR A 408 -1.75 -26.01 -37.28
CA THR A 408 -1.01 -26.63 -38.37
C THR A 408 -2.08 -27.02 -39.37
N THR A 409 -2.17 -26.28 -40.48
CA THR A 409 -3.04 -26.65 -41.57
C THR A 409 -2.72 -28.11 -41.88
N PRO A 410 -3.68 -29.04 -41.68
CA PRO A 410 -3.41 -30.44 -41.97
C PRO A 410 -2.95 -30.51 -43.42
N THR A 411 -1.80 -31.14 -43.65
CA THR A 411 -1.32 -31.45 -45.00
C THR A 411 -2.49 -32.03 -45.79
N PRO A 412 -2.84 -31.47 -46.96
CA PRO A 412 -4.00 -31.92 -47.72
C PRO A 412 -3.92 -33.44 -47.93
N THR A 413 -4.83 -34.18 -47.30
CA THR A 413 -5.05 -35.56 -47.66
C THR A 413 -5.84 -35.55 -48.96
N THR A 414 -5.23 -36.07 -50.02
CA THR A 414 -5.85 -36.26 -51.33
C THR A 414 -7.20 -36.95 -51.15
N PRO A 415 -8.33 -36.31 -51.50
CA PRO A 415 -9.64 -36.92 -51.31
C PRO A 415 -9.81 -38.12 -52.25
N THR A 416 -10.23 -39.24 -51.68
CA THR A 416 -10.76 -40.39 -52.43
C THR A 416 -12.07 -39.98 -53.11
N PRO A 417 -12.30 -40.31 -54.39
CA PRO A 417 -13.46 -39.84 -55.14
C PRO A 417 -14.76 -40.45 -54.59
N THR A 418 -15.67 -39.60 -54.12
CA THR A 418 -17.05 -39.98 -53.78
C THR A 418 -18.03 -39.55 -54.86
N THR A 419 -18.88 -40.51 -55.22
CA THR A 419 -20.02 -40.44 -56.15
C THR A 419 -21.03 -39.33 -55.81
N PRO A 420 -21.62 -38.62 -56.79
CA PRO A 420 -22.56 -37.53 -56.53
C PRO A 420 -23.95 -38.05 -56.08
N ALA A 421 -24.51 -37.42 -55.06
CA ALA A 421 -25.90 -37.60 -54.62
C ALA A 421 -26.84 -36.59 -55.31
N PRO A 422 -28.15 -36.89 -55.44
CA PRO A 422 -29.09 -36.10 -56.24
C PRO A 422 -29.58 -34.84 -55.52
N THR A 423 -29.76 -33.78 -56.31
CA THR A 423 -30.33 -32.48 -55.95
C THR A 423 -31.83 -32.57 -55.66
N THR A 424 -32.28 -31.92 -54.58
CA THR A 424 -33.70 -31.67 -54.27
C THR A 424 -33.89 -30.17 -54.00
N PRO A 425 -34.99 -29.53 -54.51
CA PRO A 425 -35.07 -28.09 -54.64
C PRO A 425 -35.61 -27.35 -53.41
N THR A 426 -35.24 -26.08 -53.38
CA THR A 426 -35.54 -25.01 -52.42
C THR A 426 -37.02 -24.68 -52.28
N PRO A 427 -37.53 -24.44 -51.05
CA PRO A 427 -38.71 -23.62 -50.82
C PRO A 427 -38.37 -22.21 -50.34
N SER A 428 -39.16 -21.28 -50.87
CA SER A 428 -39.15 -19.84 -50.70
C SER A 428 -39.53 -19.34 -49.29
N ASN A 429 -38.90 -18.23 -48.94
CA ASN A 429 -39.19 -17.29 -47.85
C ASN A 429 -40.69 -16.91 -47.76
N PRO A 430 -41.20 -16.58 -46.55
CA PRO A 430 -41.63 -15.19 -46.38
C PRO A 430 -41.30 -14.56 -45.01
N SER A 431 -40.93 -13.28 -45.13
CA SER A 431 -41.11 -12.15 -44.22
C SER A 431 -42.08 -12.33 -43.04
N SER A 432 -41.68 -11.93 -41.83
CA SER A 432 -42.52 -11.08 -40.96
C SER A 432 -41.81 -10.59 -39.68
N THR A 433 -41.83 -9.26 -39.57
CA THR A 433 -42.22 -8.43 -38.41
C THR A 433 -41.40 -8.39 -37.11
N THR A 434 -40.86 -7.20 -36.92
CA THR A 434 -40.42 -6.48 -35.73
C THR A 434 -41.33 -6.64 -34.51
N GLY A 435 -40.76 -7.01 -33.36
CA GLY A 435 -41.40 -6.96 -32.05
C GLY A 435 -40.46 -6.35 -31.01
N ILE A 436 -40.66 -5.08 -30.67
CA ILE A 436 -39.95 -4.39 -29.58
C ILE A 436 -40.66 -4.76 -28.27
N HIS A 437 -39.99 -5.53 -27.40
CA HIS A 437 -40.47 -5.78 -26.04
C HIS A 437 -40.05 -4.64 -25.11
N SER A 438 -41.07 -3.95 -24.57
CA SER A 438 -40.97 -2.99 -23.48
C SER A 438 -40.67 -3.73 -22.16
N LEU A 439 -39.52 -3.46 -21.55
CA LEU A 439 -39.20 -3.84 -20.19
C LEU A 439 -39.92 -2.88 -19.23
N LYS A 440 -40.91 -3.41 -18.51
CA LYS A 440 -41.51 -2.82 -17.30
C LYS A 440 -41.05 -3.63 -16.08
N SER A 441 -41.00 -2.94 -14.94
CA SER A 441 -40.65 -3.37 -13.57
C SER A 441 -39.19 -3.08 -13.19
N MET A 442 -38.85 -2.63 -11.98
CA MET A 442 -39.48 -2.82 -10.67
C MET A 442 -39.39 -1.55 -9.80
N LYS A 443 -40.46 -1.28 -9.03
CA LYS A 443 -40.41 -0.36 -7.88
C LYS A 443 -40.07 -1.19 -6.63
N PHE A 444 -38.93 -0.92 -6.01
CA PHE A 444 -38.62 -1.43 -4.67
C PHE A 444 -39.32 -0.55 -3.63
N LYS A 445 -40.11 -1.18 -2.76
CA LYS A 445 -40.72 -0.56 -1.58
C LYS A 445 -39.93 -1.04 -0.36
N ILE A 446 -39.06 -0.18 0.17
CA ILE A 446 -38.34 -0.44 1.43
C ILE A 446 -39.28 -0.09 2.57
N GLY A 447 -39.69 -1.11 3.33
CA GLY A 447 -40.43 -0.94 4.58
C GLY A 447 -39.49 -0.53 5.70
N SER A 448 -39.71 0.65 6.28
CA SER A 448 -39.04 1.12 7.49
C SER A 448 -39.61 0.38 8.71
N THR A 449 -38.81 -0.45 9.36
CA THR A 449 -39.09 -0.96 10.71
C THR A 449 -38.52 -0.02 11.75
N SER A 450 -39.39 0.39 12.66
CA SER A 450 -39.14 1.25 13.82
C SER A 450 -38.18 0.58 14.81
N SER A 451 -37.08 1.26 15.13
CA SER A 451 -36.21 0.92 16.26
C SER A 451 -36.80 1.45 17.57
N SER A 452 -36.92 0.56 18.56
CA SER A 452 -37.16 0.90 19.96
C SER A 452 -35.85 1.30 20.65
N PRO A 453 -35.89 2.10 21.74
CA PRO A 453 -34.71 2.68 22.36
C PRO A 453 -33.99 1.66 23.26
N ILE A 454 -32.67 1.57 23.13
CA ILE A 454 -31.80 0.82 24.03
C ILE A 454 -31.37 1.74 25.16
N ASN A 455 -31.69 1.32 26.39
CA ASN A 455 -31.26 1.93 27.64
C ASN A 455 -29.74 1.81 27.82
N THR A 456 -29.09 2.93 28.10
CA THR A 456 -27.69 3.06 28.51
C THR A 456 -27.52 2.59 29.96
N ALA A 457 -26.83 1.47 30.16
CA ALA A 457 -26.29 1.09 31.46
C ALA A 457 -24.82 1.52 31.54
N SER A 458 -24.55 2.44 32.47
CA SER A 458 -23.23 2.90 32.91
C SER A 458 -22.52 1.76 33.66
N SER A 459 -21.37 1.32 33.17
CA SER A 459 -20.44 0.46 33.91
C SER A 459 -19.20 1.27 34.29
N THR A 460 -19.08 1.52 35.59
CA THR A 460 -17.92 2.13 36.25
C THR A 460 -16.75 1.14 36.21
N CYS A 461 -15.65 1.51 35.56
CA CYS A 461 -14.43 0.71 35.55
C CYS A 461 -13.59 1.04 36.80
N GLY A 462 -13.35 0.02 37.63
CA GLY A 462 -12.53 0.09 38.83
C GLY A 462 -11.05 0.24 38.50
N GLN A 463 -10.35 1.02 39.33
CA GLN A 463 -8.89 1.16 39.31
C GLN A 463 -8.21 -0.18 39.61
N LEU A 464 -7.25 -0.56 38.77
CA LEU A 464 -6.28 -1.62 39.05
C LEU A 464 -5.01 -0.98 39.63
N THR A 465 -4.69 -1.36 40.86
CA THR A 465 -3.42 -1.04 41.53
C THR A 465 -2.37 -2.06 41.10
N GLU A 466 -1.28 -1.62 40.49
CA GLU A 466 -0.12 -2.47 40.19
C GLU A 466 0.56 -2.92 41.49
N TYR A 467 0.69 -4.24 41.67
CA TYR A 467 1.60 -4.85 42.63
C TYR A 467 2.80 -5.42 41.88
N THR A 468 3.98 -4.88 42.15
CA THR A 468 5.26 -5.47 41.77
C THR A 468 5.56 -6.65 42.70
N SER A 469 5.81 -7.82 42.12
CA SER A 469 6.22 -9.03 42.83
C SER A 469 7.47 -9.62 42.18
N THR A 470 8.62 -9.39 42.83
CA THR A 470 9.86 -10.14 42.62
C THR A 470 9.82 -11.41 43.48
N GLY A 471 9.77 -12.59 42.86
CA GLY A 471 9.88 -13.84 43.62
C GLY A 471 9.69 -15.09 42.79
N SER A 472 10.76 -15.84 42.60
CA SER A 472 10.81 -17.17 41.98
C SER A 472 10.12 -18.23 42.84
N GLY A 473 9.13 -18.94 42.29
CA GLY A 473 8.54 -20.13 42.92
C GLY A 473 7.91 -21.07 41.89
N LYS A 474 8.35 -22.34 41.86
CA LYS A 474 7.78 -23.43 41.07
C LYS A 474 6.37 -23.76 41.54
N PHE A 475 5.43 -23.92 40.62
CA PHE A 475 4.11 -24.52 40.86
C PHE A 475 4.02 -25.90 40.19
N THR A 476 3.50 -26.88 40.94
CA THR A 476 3.04 -28.18 40.45
C THR A 476 1.54 -28.24 40.71
N ILE A 477 0.76 -28.65 39.71
CA ILE A 477 -0.71 -28.67 39.76
C ILE A 477 -1.17 -30.13 39.89
N ASN A 478 -2.06 -30.38 40.85
CA ASN A 478 -2.98 -31.53 40.88
C ASN A 478 -4.28 -31.14 40.19
#